data_AF-A0A963SFT1-F1
#
_entry.id   AF-A0A963SFT1-F1
#
_cell.length_a   1.000
_cell.length_b   1.000
_cell.length_c   1.000
_cell.angle_alpha   90.00
_cell.angle_beta   90.00
_cell.angle_gamma   90.00
#
_symmetry.space_group_name_H-M   'P 1'
#
loop_
_entity.id
_entity.type
_entity.pdbx_description
1 polymer ?
#
loop_
_entity_poly.entity_id
_entity_poly.type
_entity_poly.pdbx_seq_one_letter_code
_entity_poly.pdbx_strand_id
1 'polypeptide(L)'
;MSAKVSISQHFKRLLDFSGREDRASFWPYAAVAFGIVMVVNMIAFAPIIIDATSNTERATLVSSTWIAVYLAAMFGTSFVLYSAAIVRRLRDAGRSIIWALLPLPFIIYSSIQMPRVMGSAGNADQDTILFTSVFASSLFYNISLLILIVMLTLASKPDRYAEF
;
A
#
# COMPACT_ATOMS: atom_id res chain seq x y z
N MET A 1 5.89 -3.93 -31.93
CA MET A 1 6.28 -5.11 -31.12
C MET A 1 6.63 -4.63 -29.71
N SER A 2 5.81 -4.96 -28.70
CA SER A 2 6.06 -4.55 -27.31
C SER A 2 7.20 -5.38 -26.74
N ALA A 3 8.38 -4.79 -26.54
CA ALA A 3 9.49 -5.47 -25.90
C ALA A 3 9.08 -5.80 -24.46
N LYS A 4 9.02 -7.11 -24.13
CA LYS A 4 8.74 -7.58 -22.76
C LYS A 4 9.83 -7.04 -21.84
N VAL A 5 9.49 -6.06 -21.01
CA VAL A 5 10.44 -5.49 -20.04
C VAL A 5 10.73 -6.59 -19.01
N SER A 6 12.01 -6.89 -18.80
CA SER A 6 12.43 -7.90 -17.83
C SER A 6 12.24 -7.35 -16.41
N ILE A 7 11.91 -8.22 -15.44
CA ILE A 7 11.77 -7.87 -14.02
C ILE A 7 12.98 -7.07 -13.52
N SER A 8 14.20 -7.44 -13.93
CA SER A 8 15.43 -6.72 -13.59
C SER A 8 15.42 -5.25 -14.03
N GLN A 9 14.79 -4.93 -15.16
CA GLN A 9 14.65 -3.57 -15.65
C GLN A 9 13.64 -2.76 -14.84
N HIS A 10 12.59 -3.40 -14.29
CA HIS A 10 11.68 -2.72 -13.35
C HIS A 10 12.42 -2.29 -12.08
N PHE A 11 13.27 -3.16 -11.54
CA PHE A 11 14.10 -2.83 -10.37
C PHE A 11 15.08 -1.68 -10.65
N LYS A 12 15.68 -1.62 -11.85
CA LYS A 12 16.53 -0.48 -12.25
C LYS A 12 15.76 0.84 -12.37
N ARG A 13 14.44 0.77 -12.54
CA ARG A 13 13.54 1.92 -12.74
C ARG A 13 12.63 2.16 -11.54
N LEU A 14 13.03 1.75 -10.33
CA LEU A 14 12.25 1.93 -9.10
C LEU A 14 11.97 3.40 -8.77
N LEU A 15 12.89 4.30 -9.12
CA LEU A 15 12.77 5.74 -8.89
C LEU A 15 12.50 6.53 -10.19
N ASP A 16 12.27 5.82 -11.29
CA ASP A 16 11.92 6.43 -12.58
C ASP A 16 10.39 6.43 -12.74
N PHE A 17 9.80 7.60 -12.49
CA PHE A 17 8.38 7.88 -12.65
C PHE A 17 7.99 8.26 -14.09
N SER A 18 8.92 8.19 -15.03
CA SER A 18 8.70 8.47 -16.44
C SER A 18 8.36 7.22 -17.25
N GLY A 19 7.74 7.42 -18.41
CA GLY A 19 7.40 6.36 -19.35
C GLY A 19 6.07 5.64 -19.08
N ARG A 20 5.86 4.58 -19.87
CA ARG A 20 4.66 3.73 -19.86
C ARG A 20 5.03 2.29 -19.51
N GLU A 21 4.10 1.56 -18.92
CA GLU A 21 4.31 0.20 -18.43
C GLU A 21 3.14 -0.70 -18.86
N ASP A 22 3.47 -1.71 -19.67
CA ASP A 22 2.48 -2.66 -20.17
C ASP A 22 1.93 -3.56 -19.06
N ARG A 23 0.65 -3.89 -19.15
CA ARG A 23 -0.06 -4.72 -18.17
C ARG A 23 0.54 -6.10 -18.00
N ALA A 24 1.06 -6.71 -19.07
CA ALA A 24 1.60 -8.06 -19.01
C ALA A 24 2.93 -8.12 -18.24
N SER A 25 3.67 -7.01 -18.19
CA SER A 25 4.91 -6.89 -17.43
C SER A 25 4.66 -6.43 -15.98
N PHE A 26 3.61 -5.64 -15.76
CA PHE A 26 3.23 -5.11 -14.45
C PHE A 26 2.85 -6.19 -13.43
N TRP A 27 1.98 -7.15 -13.79
CA TRP A 27 1.46 -8.14 -12.82
C TRP A 27 2.53 -9.08 -12.26
N PRO A 28 3.44 -9.66 -13.07
CA PRO A 28 4.57 -10.44 -12.55
C PRO A 28 5.46 -9.62 -11.62
N TYR A 29 5.76 -8.36 -11.98
CA TYR A 29 6.51 -7.45 -11.11
C TYR A 29 5.78 -7.21 -9.79
N ALA A 30 4.48 -6.90 -9.82
CA ALA A 30 3.69 -6.63 -8.63
C ALA A 30 3.63 -7.84 -7.67
N ALA A 31 3.57 -9.06 -8.21
CA ALA A 31 3.63 -10.30 -7.43
C ALA A 31 5.01 -10.51 -6.77
N VAL A 32 6.10 -10.26 -7.49
CA VAL A 32 7.46 -10.33 -6.92
C VAL A 32 7.67 -9.26 -5.85
N ALA A 33 7.25 -8.03 -6.13
CA ALA A 33 7.28 -6.93 -5.17
C ALA A 33 6.47 -7.28 -3.91
N PHE A 34 5.32 -7.94 -4.06
CA PHE A 34 4.49 -8.38 -2.94
C PHE A 34 5.23 -9.39 -2.08
N GLY A 35 5.87 -10.39 -2.70
CA GLY A 35 6.71 -11.36 -2.00
C GLY A 35 7.84 -10.69 -1.21
N ILE A 36 8.53 -9.71 -1.81
CA ILE A 36 9.59 -8.95 -1.13
C ILE A 36 9.04 -8.18 0.07
N VAL A 37 7.93 -7.45 -0.10
CA VAL A 37 7.27 -6.72 1.00
C VAL A 37 6.88 -7.68 2.12
N MET A 38 6.33 -8.85 1.79
CA MET A 38 5.93 -9.85 2.79
C MET A 38 7.13 -10.35 3.60
N VAL A 39 8.23 -10.71 2.94
CA VAL A 39 9.44 -11.21 3.59
C VAL A 39 10.08 -10.13 4.46
N VAL A 40 10.24 -8.91 3.94
CA VAL A 40 10.82 -7.79 4.70
C VAL A 40 9.97 -7.48 5.94
N ASN A 41 8.64 -7.46 5.80
CA ASN A 41 7.75 -7.22 6.93
C ASN A 41 7.78 -8.36 7.95
N MET A 42 7.89 -9.62 7.51
CA MET A 42 8.02 -10.76 8.42
C MET A 42 9.32 -10.68 9.24
N ILE A 43 10.42 -10.30 8.60
CA ILE A 43 11.70 -10.08 9.29
C ILE A 43 11.60 -8.91 10.26
N ALA A 44 11.02 -7.78 9.84
CA ALA A 44 10.85 -6.60 10.69
C ALA A 44 9.89 -6.84 11.87
N PHE A 45 8.97 -7.78 11.75
CA PHE A 45 8.01 -8.14 12.81
C PHE A 45 8.58 -9.14 13.82
N ALA A 46 9.56 -9.96 13.45
CA ALA A 46 10.13 -10.98 14.34
C ALA A 46 10.62 -10.46 15.71
N PRO A 47 11.32 -9.31 15.80
CA PRO A 47 11.74 -8.74 17.08
C PRO A 47 10.56 -8.39 18.00
N ILE A 48 9.43 -7.96 17.45
CA ILE A 48 8.22 -7.63 18.22
C ILE A 48 7.65 -8.89 18.88
N ILE A 49 7.62 -10.01 18.16
CA ILE A 49 7.16 -11.30 18.72
C ILE A 49 8.13 -11.79 19.81
N ILE A 50 9.43 -11.74 19.56
CA ILE A 50 10.46 -12.18 20.51
C ILE A 50 10.37 -11.35 21.80
N ASP A 51 10.25 -10.03 21.70
CA ASP A 51 10.07 -9.14 22.84
C ASP A 51 8.78 -9.45 23.61
N ALA A 52 7.66 -9.61 22.91
CA ALA A 52 6.36 -9.92 23.52
C ALA A 52 6.32 -11.28 24.24
N THR A 53 7.09 -12.26 23.78
CA THR A 53 7.13 -13.63 24.37
C THR A 53 8.17 -13.79 25.47
N SER A 54 9.23 -12.99 25.47
CA SER A 54 10.31 -13.07 26.46
C SER A 54 10.08 -12.18 27.68
N ASN A 55 9.36 -11.06 27.53
CA ASN A 55 9.21 -10.04 28.55
C ASN A 55 7.79 -9.97 29.14
N THR A 56 7.28 -11.07 29.68
CA THR A 56 5.92 -11.18 30.24
C THR A 56 5.64 -10.16 31.38
N GLU A 57 6.65 -9.77 32.16
CA GLU A 57 6.53 -8.76 33.23
C GLU A 57 6.56 -7.30 32.74
N ARG A 58 7.04 -7.05 31.51
CA ARG A 58 7.07 -5.73 30.83
C ARG A 58 6.10 -5.66 29.65
N ALA A 59 5.11 -6.57 29.60
CA ALA A 59 4.17 -6.74 28.50
C ALA A 59 3.31 -5.50 28.15
N THR A 60 3.47 -4.40 28.89
CA THR A 60 2.77 -3.13 28.64
C THR A 60 3.52 -2.16 27.74
N LEU A 61 4.80 -2.39 27.40
CA LEU A 61 5.56 -1.52 26.50
C LEU A 61 6.30 -2.35 25.45
N VAL A 62 5.57 -2.83 24.43
CA VAL A 62 6.22 -3.21 23.16
C VAL A 62 7.13 -2.05 22.77
N SER A 63 8.43 -2.32 22.64
CA SER A 63 9.42 -1.27 22.41
C SER A 63 8.98 -0.37 21.25
N SER A 64 8.74 0.91 21.54
CA SER A 64 8.31 1.89 20.52
C SER A 64 9.29 1.96 19.35
N THR A 65 10.56 1.64 19.60
CA THR A 65 11.60 1.52 18.56
C THR A 65 11.27 0.43 17.55
N TRP A 66 10.91 -0.79 17.99
CA TRP A 66 10.61 -1.88 17.06
C TRP A 66 9.32 -1.65 16.29
N ILE A 67 8.32 -1.02 16.92
CA ILE A 67 7.11 -0.57 16.23
C ILE A 67 7.48 0.43 15.13
N ALA A 68 8.30 1.44 15.44
CA ALA A 68 8.74 2.43 14.45
C ALA A 68 9.53 1.79 13.30
N VAL A 69 10.42 0.84 13.59
CA VAL A 69 11.17 0.09 12.58
C VAL A 69 10.23 -0.73 11.69
N TYR A 70 9.26 -1.44 12.27
CA TYR A 70 8.27 -2.21 11.53
C TYR A 70 7.44 -1.32 10.61
N LEU A 71 6.93 -0.19 11.11
CA LEU A 71 6.17 0.77 10.30
C LEU A 71 7.03 1.36 9.17
N ALA A 72 8.27 1.74 9.47
CA ALA A 72 9.20 2.26 8.46
C ALA A 72 9.51 1.21 7.38
N ALA A 73 9.73 -0.05 7.75
CA ALA A 73 9.95 -1.15 6.81
C ALA A 73 8.71 -1.40 5.95
N MET A 74 7.53 -1.44 6.57
CA MET A 74 6.24 -1.68 5.90
C MET A 74 5.93 -0.60 4.87
N PHE A 75 5.94 0.66 5.28
CA PHE A 75 5.60 1.77 4.38
C PHE A 75 6.74 2.06 3.40
N GLY A 76 7.99 2.09 3.87
CA GLY A 76 9.15 2.41 3.04
C GLY A 76 9.35 1.40 1.90
N THR A 77 9.32 0.10 2.21
CA THR A 77 9.52 -0.95 1.19
C THR A 77 8.37 -0.95 0.18
N SER A 78 7.13 -0.88 0.66
CA SER A 78 5.95 -0.82 -0.21
C SER A 78 5.99 0.43 -1.10
N PHE A 79 6.34 1.58 -0.54
CA PHE A 79 6.45 2.82 -1.28
C PHE A 79 7.53 2.72 -2.38
N VAL A 80 8.74 2.28 -2.05
CA VAL A 80 9.83 2.15 -3.03
C VAL A 80 9.46 1.20 -4.16
N LEU A 81 8.86 0.04 -3.85
CA LEU A 81 8.55 -0.97 -4.86
C LEU A 81 7.32 -0.63 -5.70
N TYR A 82 6.29 0.00 -5.14
CA TYR A 82 5.03 0.20 -5.87
C TYR A 82 4.86 1.57 -6.49
N SER A 83 5.48 2.64 -5.95
CA SER A 83 5.16 4.01 -6.36
C SER A 83 5.39 4.28 -7.84
N ALA A 84 6.59 4.01 -8.34
CA ALA A 84 6.90 4.24 -9.76
C ALA A 84 6.06 3.36 -10.69
N ALA A 85 5.86 2.09 -10.31
CA ALA A 85 5.07 1.15 -11.11
C ALA A 85 3.60 1.56 -11.24
N ILE A 86 2.96 1.95 -10.12
CA ILE A 86 1.57 2.44 -10.12
C ILE A 86 1.46 3.71 -10.97
N VAL A 87 2.38 4.66 -10.81
CA VAL A 87 2.37 5.93 -11.56
C VAL A 87 2.48 5.69 -13.08
N ARG A 88 3.44 4.85 -13.50
CA ARG A 88 3.62 4.51 -14.93
C ARG A 88 2.40 3.81 -15.49
N ARG A 89 1.79 2.90 -14.72
CA ARG A 89 0.62 2.13 -15.14
C ARG A 89 -0.64 2.99 -15.25
N LEU A 90 -0.89 3.87 -14.28
CA LEU A 90 -2.00 4.84 -14.36
C LEU A 90 -1.85 5.77 -15.55
N ARG A 91 -0.63 6.25 -15.83
CA ARG A 91 -0.33 7.09 -16.99
C ARG A 91 -0.56 6.35 -18.30
N ASP A 92 -0.16 5.08 -18.38
CA ASP A 92 -0.38 4.23 -19.56
C ASP A 92 -1.87 3.94 -19.82
N ALA A 93 -2.67 3.81 -18.77
CA ALA A 93 -4.13 3.76 -18.85
C ALA A 93 -4.77 5.12 -19.21
N GLY A 94 -3.97 6.18 -19.36
CA GLY A 94 -4.44 7.54 -19.65
C GLY A 94 -5.24 8.17 -18.50
N ARG A 95 -4.99 7.74 -17.26
CA ARG A 95 -5.64 8.24 -16.05
C ARG A 95 -4.68 9.15 -15.27
N SER A 96 -5.25 10.11 -14.56
CA SER A 96 -4.49 11.00 -13.68
C SER A 96 -3.87 10.23 -12.53
N ILE A 97 -2.68 10.65 -12.08
CA ILE A 97 -2.00 10.10 -10.90
C ILE A 97 -2.82 10.35 -9.62
N ILE A 98 -3.71 11.34 -9.64
CA ILE A 98 -4.59 11.68 -8.51
C ILE A 98 -5.43 10.46 -8.06
N TRP A 99 -5.74 9.52 -8.95
CA TRP A 99 -6.44 8.29 -8.59
C TRP A 99 -5.67 7.39 -7.62
N ALA A 100 -4.33 7.42 -7.63
CA ALA A 100 -3.50 6.72 -6.65
C ALA A 100 -3.62 7.32 -5.24
N LEU A 101 -4.05 8.57 -5.12
CA LEU A 101 -4.22 9.26 -3.84
C LEU A 101 -5.59 9.02 -3.21
N LEU A 102 -6.55 8.48 -3.97
CA LEU A 102 -7.92 8.21 -3.50
C LEU A 102 -8.00 7.44 -2.16
N PRO A 103 -7.17 6.41 -1.89
CA PRO A 103 -7.18 5.73 -0.58
C PRO A 103 -6.65 6.57 0.60
N LEU A 104 -5.86 7.63 0.33
CA LEU A 104 -5.14 8.37 1.39
C LEU A 104 -6.06 9.08 2.39
N PRO A 105 -7.12 9.81 1.98
CA PRO A 105 -8.02 10.45 2.95
C PRO A 105 -8.64 9.46 3.94
N PHE A 106 -9.00 8.26 3.48
CA PHE A 106 -9.64 7.23 4.31
C PHE A 106 -8.67 6.60 5.30
N ILE A 107 -7.45 6.25 4.86
CA ILE A 107 -6.45 5.70 5.79
C ILE A 107 -5.97 6.75 6.79
N ILE A 108 -5.83 8.02 6.39
CA ILE A 108 -5.51 9.13 7.30
C ILE A 108 -6.62 9.31 8.33
N TYR A 109 -7.88 9.37 7.89
CA TYR A 109 -9.02 9.49 8.79
C TYR A 109 -9.05 8.34 9.81
N SER A 110 -8.97 7.10 9.34
CA SER A 110 -8.97 5.92 10.21
C SER A 110 -7.78 5.92 11.18
N SER A 111 -6.60 6.34 10.74
CA SER A 111 -5.40 6.42 11.58
C SER A 111 -5.53 7.45 12.71
N ILE A 112 -6.18 8.59 12.44
CA ILE A 112 -6.43 9.63 13.44
C ILE A 112 -7.48 9.18 14.46
N GLN A 113 -8.48 8.43 14.03
CA GLN A 113 -9.61 8.03 14.88
C GLN A 113 -9.37 6.75 15.67
N MET A 114 -8.50 5.84 15.19
CA MET A 114 -8.25 4.56 15.85
C MET A 114 -7.76 4.69 17.31
N PRO A 115 -6.84 5.62 17.67
CA PRO A 115 -6.48 5.82 19.07
C PRO A 115 -7.66 6.20 19.96
N ARG A 116 -8.65 6.93 19.40
CA ARG A 116 -9.87 7.31 20.12
C ARG A 116 -10.77 6.12 20.35
N VAL A 117 -10.96 5.27 19.33
CA VAL A 117 -11.73 4.01 19.45
C VAL A 117 -11.11 3.08 20.50
N MET A 118 -9.78 2.97 20.52
CA MET A 118 -9.07 2.14 21.51
C MET A 118 -9.14 2.74 22.92
N GLY A 119 -9.11 4.06 23.04
CA GLY A 119 -9.21 4.76 24.33
C GLY A 119 -10.62 4.76 24.94
N SER A 120 -11.64 4.54 24.10
CA SER A 120 -13.03 4.53 24.55
C SER A 120 -13.61 3.13 24.77
N ALA A 121 -12.94 2.09 24.21
CA ALA A 121 -13.24 0.68 24.40
C ALA A 121 -13.56 0.33 25.88
N GLY A 122 -14.86 0.28 26.19
CA GLY A 122 -15.37 0.13 27.56
C GLY A 122 -16.66 0.91 27.84
N ASN A 123 -16.98 1.92 27.02
CA ASN A 123 -18.19 2.74 27.17
C ASN A 123 -19.22 2.44 26.08
N ALA A 124 -20.15 1.50 26.34
CA ALA A 124 -21.06 0.93 25.35
C ALA A 124 -21.94 1.96 24.59
N ASP A 125 -22.35 3.07 25.21
CA ASP A 125 -23.30 4.01 24.61
C ASP A 125 -22.66 5.13 23.78
N GLN A 126 -21.43 5.54 24.08
CA GLN A 126 -20.81 6.73 23.44
C GLN A 126 -19.97 6.38 22.20
N ASP A 127 -19.68 5.09 21.98
CA ASP A 127 -18.69 4.64 21.01
C ASP A 127 -19.23 4.13 19.68
N THR A 128 -20.54 3.88 19.61
CA THR A 128 -21.15 3.28 18.41
C THR A 128 -20.97 4.18 17.18
N ILE A 129 -21.07 5.51 17.33
CA ILE A 129 -20.91 6.46 16.21
C ILE A 129 -19.45 6.52 15.73
N LEU A 130 -18.49 6.64 16.66
CA LEU A 130 -17.08 6.71 16.33
C LEU A 130 -16.63 5.40 15.65
N PHE A 131 -16.98 4.27 16.24
CA PHE A 131 -16.70 2.95 15.67
C PHE A 131 -17.29 2.81 14.26
N THR A 132 -18.59 3.14 14.10
CA THR A 132 -19.26 3.05 12.79
C THR A 132 -18.61 3.97 11.76
N SER A 133 -18.13 5.15 12.16
CA SER A 133 -17.43 6.06 11.25
C SER A 133 -16.08 5.52 10.78
N VAL A 134 -15.30 4.89 11.66
CA VAL A 134 -14.01 4.24 11.31
C VAL A 134 -14.25 2.99 10.45
N PHE A 135 -15.30 2.24 10.76
CA PHE A 135 -15.72 1.10 9.95
C PHE A 135 -16.13 1.53 8.54
N ALA A 136 -16.97 2.55 8.41
CA ALA A 136 -17.38 3.11 7.12
C ALA A 136 -16.16 3.63 6.33
N SER A 137 -15.25 4.38 6.98
CA SER A 137 -13.99 4.80 6.37
C SER A 137 -13.17 3.62 5.83
N SER A 138 -13.11 2.51 6.59
CA SER A 138 -12.42 1.30 6.13
C SER A 138 -13.10 0.64 4.93
N LEU A 139 -14.42 0.68 4.82
CA LEU A 139 -15.13 0.23 3.62
C LEU A 139 -14.79 1.11 2.42
N PHE A 140 -14.80 2.42 2.58
CA PHE A 140 -14.41 3.36 1.51
C PHE A 140 -12.95 3.19 1.10
N TYR A 141 -12.05 2.94 2.04
CA TYR A 141 -10.67 2.59 1.76
C TYR A 141 -10.58 1.33 0.87
N ASN A 142 -11.27 0.25 1.22
CA ASN A 142 -11.28 -0.98 0.41
C ASN A 142 -11.89 -0.74 -0.98
N ILE A 143 -12.99 0.00 -1.07
CA ILE A 143 -13.60 0.38 -2.36
C ILE A 143 -12.62 1.19 -3.21
N SER A 144 -11.92 2.16 -2.61
CA SER A 144 -10.92 2.98 -3.32
C SER A 144 -9.75 2.15 -3.85
N LEU A 145 -9.29 1.16 -3.09
CA LEU A 145 -8.27 0.21 -3.54
C LEU A 145 -8.78 -0.67 -4.67
N LEU A 146 -10.01 -1.17 -4.60
CA LEU A 146 -10.62 -1.95 -5.68
C LEU A 146 -10.72 -1.12 -6.96
N ILE A 147 -11.16 0.13 -6.86
CA ILE A 147 -11.19 1.07 -8.00
C ILE A 147 -9.78 1.23 -8.58
N LEU A 148 -8.76 1.43 -7.73
CA LEU A 148 -7.39 1.56 -8.17
C LEU A 148 -6.88 0.29 -8.88
N ILE A 149 -7.12 -0.88 -8.30
CA ILE A 149 -6.76 -2.18 -8.89
C ILE A 149 -7.44 -2.36 -10.25
N VAL A 150 -8.74 -2.06 -10.36
CA VAL A 150 -9.47 -2.11 -11.62
C VAL A 150 -8.86 -1.15 -12.63
N MET A 151 -8.53 0.09 -12.23
CA MET A 151 -7.86 1.02 -13.15
C MET A 151 -6.50 0.51 -13.64
N LEU A 152 -5.77 -0.24 -12.81
CA LEU A 152 -4.49 -0.85 -13.19
C LEU A 152 -4.67 -2.05 -14.14
N THR A 153 -5.82 -2.73 -14.16
CA THR A 153 -6.12 -3.82 -15.11
C THR A 153 -6.59 -3.33 -16.47
N LEU A 154 -7.18 -2.13 -16.57
CA LEU A 154 -7.77 -1.61 -17.81
C LEU A 154 -6.77 -1.54 -18.97
N ALA A 155 -7.26 -1.75 -20.19
CA ALA A 155 -6.41 -1.71 -21.39
C ALA A 155 -5.76 -0.33 -21.59
N SER A 156 -4.50 -0.35 -22.02
CA SER A 156 -3.74 0.85 -22.37
C SER A 156 -4.33 1.52 -23.61
N LYS A 157 -4.30 2.85 -23.66
CA LYS A 157 -4.72 3.57 -24.88
C LYS A 157 -3.70 3.31 -25.99
N PRO A 158 -4.11 2.89 -27.21
CA PRO A 158 -3.18 2.74 -28.32
C PRO A 158 -2.53 4.07 -28.67
N ASP A 159 -1.24 4.07 -29.03
CA ASP A 159 -0.56 5.28 -29.49
C ASP A 159 -1.21 5.78 -30.78
N ARG A 160 -1.72 7.01 -30.74
CA ARG A 160 -2.33 7.73 -31.86
C ARG A 160 -1.34 8.08 -32.99
N TYR A 161 -0.10 7.61 -32.91
CA TYR A 161 1.00 7.93 -33.82
C TYR A 161 1.46 6.73 -34.66
N ALA A 162 0.74 5.60 -34.62
CA ALA A 162 1.02 4.45 -35.48
C ALA A 162 0.36 4.56 -36.89
N GLU A 163 -0.21 5.71 -37.24
CA GLU A 163 -0.97 5.93 -38.48
C GLU A 163 -0.38 7.00 -39.42
N PHE A 164 0.91 7.36 -39.29
CA PHE A 164 1.59 8.24 -40.26
C PHE A 164 2.88 7.60 -40.77
#